data_AF-A0A850KKP6-F1
#
_entry.id   AF-A0A850KKP6-F1
#
_cell.length_a   1.000
_cell.length_b   1.000
_cell.length_c   1.000
_cell.angle_alpha   90.00
_cell.angle_beta   90.00
_cell.angle_gamma   90.00
#
_symmetry.space_group_name_H-M   'P 1'
#
loop_
_entity.id
_entity.type
_entity.pdbx_description
1 polymer ?
#
loop_
_entity_poly.entity_id
_entity_poly.type
_entity_poly.pdbx_seq_one_letter_code
_entity_poly.pdbx_strand_id
1 'polypeptide(L)'
;MPRRVAYDVLCQVLGKKRPLDEAFNSHPHLEKLSPKAKAFSRALVTSSLRHKGFIDHLIDACLDKRPKGAARDVLNIMRLGVAQLYFMHVPPHAAVNEALKLAPYAKLIQYKNLINAVLRRIDREKQDFPPEEIARKNIPDWLYESWVNAYGEETALDIAIGHLKEAPLDITPKYADEAVIWAKRLEGTVLANGTVRTEIGGRIEELDGYGNGSWWVQDAAASHPVKMLGDIKGKTVLDLCAAPGGKTMQLA
;
A
#
# COMPACT_ATOMS: atom_id res chain seq x y z
N MET A 1 12.91 -12.02 -11.68
CA MET A 1 11.96 -11.11 -12.35
C MET A 1 11.06 -10.50 -11.29
N PRO A 2 10.89 -9.17 -11.26
CA PRO A 2 10.13 -8.50 -10.20
C PRO A 2 8.67 -8.96 -10.10
N ARG A 3 8.03 -9.26 -11.24
CA ARG A 3 6.64 -9.75 -11.27
C ARG A 3 6.44 -11.15 -10.68
N ARG A 4 7.48 -12.00 -10.68
CA ARG A 4 7.43 -13.31 -10.01
C ARG A 4 7.39 -13.15 -8.50
N VAL A 5 8.24 -12.26 -7.98
CA VAL A 5 8.23 -11.89 -6.55
C VAL A 5 6.87 -11.30 -6.18
N ALA A 6 6.34 -10.38 -6.99
CA ALA A 6 5.02 -9.80 -6.74
C ALA A 6 3.90 -10.86 -6.71
N TYR A 7 3.92 -11.82 -7.63
CA TYR A 7 2.98 -12.94 -7.66
C TYR A 7 3.08 -13.81 -6.40
N ASP A 8 4.29 -14.24 -6.03
CA ASP A 8 4.50 -15.09 -4.87
C ASP A 8 4.07 -14.39 -3.57
N VAL A 9 4.36 -13.09 -3.44
CA VAL A 9 3.92 -12.27 -2.31
C VAL A 9 2.39 -12.18 -2.27
N LEU A 10 1.70 -11.90 -3.38
CA LEU A 10 0.22 -11.89 -3.39
C LEU A 10 -0.37 -13.24 -3.01
N CYS A 11 0.21 -14.36 -3.46
CA CYS A 11 -0.24 -15.69 -3.06
C CYS A 11 -0.07 -15.92 -1.55
N GLN A 12 1.01 -15.44 -0.94
CA GLN A 12 1.19 -15.51 0.50
C GLN A 12 0.21 -14.62 1.28
N VAL A 13 -0.02 -13.40 0.82
CA VAL A 13 -0.93 -12.46 1.50
C VAL A 13 -2.38 -12.92 1.36
N LEU A 14 -2.87 -13.14 0.14
CA LEU A 14 -4.28 -13.44 -0.10
C LEU A 14 -4.63 -14.92 0.09
N GLY A 15 -3.68 -15.83 -0.14
CA GLY A 15 -3.87 -17.26 0.01
C GLY A 15 -3.55 -17.77 1.41
N LYS A 16 -2.42 -17.33 1.99
CA LYS A 16 -1.93 -17.79 3.30
C LYS A 16 -2.19 -16.81 4.45
N LYS A 17 -2.80 -15.65 4.17
CA LYS A 17 -3.10 -14.60 5.17
C LYS A 17 -1.86 -14.11 5.93
N ARG A 18 -0.69 -14.12 5.27
CA ARG A 18 0.54 -13.55 5.85
C ARG A 18 0.52 -12.01 5.72
N PRO A 19 1.00 -11.26 6.73
CA PRO A 19 1.23 -9.83 6.60
C PRO A 19 2.12 -9.48 5.40
N LEU A 20 1.84 -8.35 4.75
CA LEU A 20 2.54 -7.93 3.53
C LEU A 20 4.06 -7.80 3.74
N ASP A 21 4.46 -7.13 4.82
CA ASP A 21 5.87 -6.89 5.14
C ASP A 21 6.62 -8.19 5.40
N GLU A 22 6.00 -9.13 6.12
CA GLU A 22 6.57 -10.45 6.37
C GLU A 22 6.71 -11.26 5.08
N ALA A 23 5.68 -11.24 4.22
CA ALA A 23 5.69 -11.94 2.93
C ALA A 23 6.77 -11.39 1.99
N PHE A 24 7.01 -10.06 1.99
CA PHE A 24 8.11 -9.44 1.24
C PHE A 24 9.48 -9.77 1.84
N ASN A 25 9.68 -9.50 3.13
CA ASN A 25 10.98 -9.62 3.79
C ASN A 25 11.49 -11.07 3.83
N SER A 26 10.57 -12.05 3.91
CA SER A 26 10.93 -13.47 3.86
C SER A 26 11.12 -14.04 2.45
N HIS A 27 10.95 -13.23 1.39
CA HIS A 27 10.99 -13.74 0.02
C HIS A 27 12.44 -14.03 -0.46
N PRO A 28 12.80 -15.29 -0.79
CA PRO A 28 14.20 -15.72 -1.00
C PRO A 28 14.89 -15.08 -2.21
N HIS A 29 14.12 -14.60 -3.17
CA HIS A 29 14.64 -13.96 -4.38
C HIS A 29 14.59 -12.43 -4.35
N LEU A 30 14.11 -11.81 -3.25
CA LEU A 30 14.03 -10.35 -3.17
C LEU A 30 15.42 -9.73 -3.27
N GLU A 31 16.39 -10.25 -2.51
CA GLU A 31 17.78 -9.75 -2.50
C GLU A 31 18.53 -9.90 -3.82
N LYS A 32 18.06 -10.77 -4.71
CA LYS A 32 18.64 -10.95 -6.04
C LYS A 32 18.16 -9.91 -7.06
N LEU A 33 17.17 -9.08 -6.70
CA LEU A 33 16.67 -8.02 -7.56
C LEU A 33 17.49 -6.73 -7.37
N SER A 34 17.70 -5.99 -8.45
CA SER A 34 18.23 -4.62 -8.36
C SER A 34 17.28 -3.73 -7.55
N PRO A 35 17.76 -2.61 -6.96
CA PRO A 35 16.91 -1.69 -6.20
C PRO A 35 15.66 -1.23 -6.97
N LYS A 36 15.80 -0.88 -8.25
CA LYS A 36 14.68 -0.52 -9.13
C LYS A 36 13.66 -1.66 -9.30
N ALA A 37 14.13 -2.90 -9.41
CA ALA A 37 13.25 -4.06 -9.53
C ALA A 37 12.56 -4.41 -8.20
N LYS A 38 13.23 -4.24 -7.05
CA LYS A 38 12.61 -4.35 -5.72
C LYS A 38 11.49 -3.31 -5.55
N ALA A 39 11.78 -2.04 -5.87
CA ALA A 39 10.80 -0.95 -5.81
C ALA A 39 9.58 -1.21 -6.72
N PHE A 40 9.80 -1.62 -7.97
CA PHE A 40 8.71 -1.98 -8.87
C PHE A 40 7.86 -3.15 -8.33
N SER A 41 8.50 -4.19 -7.77
CA SER A 41 7.77 -5.32 -7.18
C SER A 41 6.89 -4.87 -6.01
N ARG A 42 7.41 -4.01 -5.13
CA ARG A 42 6.65 -3.43 -4.01
C ARG A 42 5.47 -2.59 -4.51
N ALA A 43 5.72 -1.64 -5.41
CA ALA A 43 4.68 -0.79 -5.98
C ALA A 43 3.57 -1.61 -6.64
N LEU A 44 3.92 -2.67 -7.38
CA LEU A 44 2.96 -3.55 -8.04
C LEU A 44 2.07 -4.31 -7.04
N VAL A 45 2.65 -4.89 -5.99
CA VAL A 45 1.86 -5.61 -4.97
C VAL A 45 0.98 -4.63 -4.19
N THR A 46 1.53 -3.50 -3.74
CA THR A 46 0.79 -2.48 -3.00
C THR A 46 -0.36 -1.93 -3.82
N SER A 47 -0.13 -1.60 -5.10
CA SER A 47 -1.18 -1.14 -6.01
C SER A 47 -2.26 -2.21 -6.23
N SER A 48 -1.88 -3.47 -6.36
CA SER A 48 -2.82 -4.59 -6.52
C SER A 48 -3.68 -4.83 -5.27
N LEU A 49 -3.12 -4.65 -4.08
CA LEU A 49 -3.83 -4.82 -2.81
C LEU A 49 -4.74 -3.62 -2.50
N ARG A 50 -4.23 -2.40 -2.70
CA ARG A 50 -4.97 -1.15 -2.46
C ARG A 50 -6.24 -1.07 -3.31
N HIS A 51 -6.15 -1.48 -4.57
CA HIS A 51 -7.26 -1.45 -5.52
C HIS A 51 -7.91 -2.83 -5.70
N LYS A 52 -7.68 -3.79 -4.80
CA LYS A 52 -8.05 -5.19 -5.01
C LYS A 52 -9.55 -5.35 -5.29
N GLY A 53 -10.41 -4.64 -4.56
CA GLY A 53 -11.85 -4.77 -4.70
C GLY A 53 -12.35 -4.28 -6.06
N PHE A 54 -11.85 -3.12 -6.50
CA PHE A 54 -12.11 -2.59 -7.83
C PHE A 54 -11.51 -3.47 -8.95
N ILE A 55 -10.28 -3.95 -8.80
CA ILE A 55 -9.64 -4.88 -9.73
C ILE A 55 -10.45 -6.17 -9.86
N ASP A 56 -10.89 -6.74 -8.74
CA ASP A 56 -11.71 -7.94 -8.72
C ASP A 56 -13.05 -7.70 -9.42
N HIS A 57 -13.65 -6.51 -9.27
CA HIS A 57 -14.87 -6.13 -9.97
C HIS A 57 -14.69 -6.12 -11.50
N LEU A 58 -13.59 -5.54 -12.00
CA LEU A 58 -13.26 -5.55 -13.44
C LEU A 58 -13.01 -6.96 -13.98
N ILE A 59 -12.29 -7.78 -13.22
CA ILE A 59 -12.03 -9.18 -13.58
C ILE A 59 -13.35 -9.95 -13.66
N ASP A 60 -14.26 -9.75 -12.71
CA ASP A 60 -15.53 -10.47 -12.67
C ASP A 60 -16.47 -10.12 -13.81
N ALA A 61 -16.49 -8.86 -14.24
CA ALA A 61 -17.24 -8.45 -15.42
C ALA A 61 -16.78 -9.16 -16.72
N CYS A 62 -15.56 -9.73 -16.71
CA CYS A 62 -14.99 -10.47 -17.83
C CYS A 62 -15.12 -11.99 -17.71
N LEU A 63 -15.64 -12.52 -16.60
CA LEU A 63 -15.67 -13.95 -16.30
C LEU A 63 -17.10 -14.46 -16.12
N ASP A 64 -17.46 -15.51 -16.87
CA ASP A 64 -18.72 -16.23 -16.62
C ASP A 64 -18.68 -16.99 -15.29
N LYS A 65 -17.50 -17.49 -14.93
CA LYS A 65 -17.27 -18.27 -13.70
C LYS A 65 -15.89 -18.01 -13.14
N ARG A 66 -15.83 -17.59 -11.87
CA ARG A 66 -14.57 -17.45 -11.13
C ARG A 66 -13.84 -18.80 -11.01
N PRO A 67 -12.51 -18.85 -11.29
CA PRO A 67 -11.66 -19.99 -10.94
C PRO A 67 -11.73 -20.31 -9.44
N LYS A 68 -11.77 -21.60 -9.09
CA LYS A 68 -11.85 -22.11 -7.71
C LYS A 68 -10.71 -23.08 -7.40
N GLY A 69 -10.53 -23.40 -6.11
CA GLY A 69 -9.52 -24.36 -5.66
C GLY A 69 -8.10 -23.93 -6.06
N ALA A 70 -7.31 -24.88 -6.58
CA ALA A 70 -5.94 -24.63 -7.03
C ALA A 70 -5.83 -23.60 -8.17
N ALA A 71 -6.91 -23.37 -8.93
CA ALA A 71 -6.92 -22.38 -10.01
C ALA A 71 -7.14 -20.94 -9.52
N ARG A 72 -7.41 -20.72 -8.23
CA ARG A 72 -7.67 -19.39 -7.66
C ARG A 72 -6.49 -18.44 -7.86
N ASP A 73 -5.27 -18.96 -7.90
CA ASP A 73 -4.06 -18.16 -8.06
C ASP A 73 -3.93 -17.52 -9.46
N VAL A 74 -4.69 -18.00 -10.45
CA VAL A 74 -4.85 -17.31 -11.76
C VAL A 74 -5.33 -15.87 -11.56
N LEU A 75 -6.22 -15.65 -10.58
CA LEU A 75 -6.73 -14.32 -10.25
C LEU A 75 -5.61 -13.40 -9.76
N ASN A 76 -4.56 -13.92 -9.11
CA ASN A 76 -3.42 -13.10 -8.69
C ASN A 76 -2.61 -12.62 -9.90
N ILE A 77 -2.45 -13.45 -10.93
CA ILE A 77 -1.82 -13.04 -12.20
C ILE A 77 -2.66 -11.95 -12.87
N MET A 78 -3.98 -12.13 -12.93
CA MET A 78 -4.89 -11.13 -13.50
C MET A 78 -4.86 -9.82 -12.70
N ARG A 79 -4.87 -9.88 -11.36
CA ARG A 79 -4.78 -8.69 -10.49
C ARG A 79 -3.54 -7.87 -10.76
N LEU A 80 -2.37 -8.52 -10.86
CA LEU A 80 -1.12 -7.86 -11.22
C LEU A 80 -1.18 -7.25 -12.63
N GLY A 81 -1.84 -7.93 -13.57
CA GLY A 81 -2.05 -7.42 -14.92
C GLY A 81 -2.91 -6.17 -14.93
N VAL A 82 -4.08 -6.20 -14.30
CA VAL A 82 -5.00 -5.07 -14.21
C VAL A 82 -4.40 -3.91 -13.44
N ALA A 83 -3.68 -4.17 -12.33
CA ALA A 83 -2.97 -3.13 -11.60
C ALA A 83 -1.97 -2.38 -12.48
N GLN A 84 -1.26 -3.10 -13.36
CA GLN A 84 -0.35 -2.47 -14.33
C GLN A 84 -1.07 -1.72 -15.44
N LEU A 85 -2.28 -2.13 -15.83
CA LEU A 85 -3.06 -1.46 -16.88
C LEU A 85 -3.71 -0.16 -16.39
N TYR A 86 -4.20 -0.14 -15.15
CA TYR A 86 -4.99 0.97 -14.60
C TYR A 86 -4.18 1.90 -13.69
N PHE A 87 -3.30 1.35 -12.86
CA PHE A 87 -2.72 2.07 -11.72
C PHE A 87 -1.19 2.19 -11.78
N MET A 88 -0.57 1.70 -12.85
CA MET A 88 0.84 1.88 -13.10
C MET A 88 0.99 2.33 -14.55
N HIS A 89 1.90 3.26 -14.85
CA HIS A 89 2.14 3.75 -16.21
C HIS A 89 2.89 2.72 -17.08
N VAL A 90 2.42 1.47 -17.10
CA VAL A 90 3.00 0.36 -17.86
C VAL A 90 2.25 0.23 -19.19
N PRO A 91 2.96 0.20 -20.34
CA PRO A 91 2.31 0.00 -21.64
C PRO A 91 1.47 -1.28 -21.67
N PRO A 92 0.26 -1.28 -22.24
CA PRO A 92 -0.65 -2.42 -22.18
C PRO A 92 -0.05 -3.73 -22.71
N HIS A 93 0.63 -3.67 -23.86
CA HIS A 93 1.30 -4.84 -24.43
C HIS A 93 2.34 -5.45 -23.47
N ALA A 94 3.06 -4.62 -22.71
CA ALA A 94 4.05 -5.07 -21.74
C ALA A 94 3.38 -5.70 -20.52
N ALA A 95 2.31 -5.08 -19.99
CA ALA A 95 1.54 -5.61 -18.86
C ALA A 95 0.96 -7.00 -19.18
N VAL A 96 0.31 -7.15 -20.35
CA VAL A 96 -0.27 -8.41 -20.81
C VAL A 96 0.81 -9.46 -21.03
N ASN A 97 1.86 -9.15 -21.80
CA ASN A 97 2.92 -10.10 -22.11
C ASN A 97 3.61 -10.63 -20.84
N GLU A 98 3.86 -9.76 -19.87
CA GLU A 98 4.49 -10.14 -18.63
C GLU A 98 3.58 -10.98 -17.73
N ALA A 99 2.27 -10.71 -17.70
CA ALA A 99 1.30 -11.56 -17.02
C ALA A 99 1.26 -12.98 -17.64
N LEU A 100 1.33 -13.09 -18.96
CA LEU A 100 1.38 -14.39 -19.65
C LEU A 100 2.66 -15.19 -19.36
N LYS A 101 3.78 -14.51 -19.06
CA LYS A 101 5.03 -15.16 -18.62
C LYS A 101 4.93 -15.70 -17.18
N LEU A 102 4.00 -15.22 -16.36
CA LEU A 102 3.76 -15.76 -15.02
C LEU A 102 3.02 -17.10 -15.04
N ALA A 103 2.15 -17.34 -16.03
CA ALA A 103 1.36 -18.57 -16.11
C ALA A 103 2.21 -19.87 -16.06
N PRO A 104 3.29 -20.05 -16.85
CA PRO A 104 4.13 -21.25 -16.72
C PRO A 104 4.88 -21.30 -15.39
N TYR A 105 5.35 -20.15 -14.86
CA TYR A 105 6.03 -20.09 -13.57
C TYR A 105 5.12 -20.56 -12.42
N ALA A 106 3.86 -20.14 -12.46
CA ALA A 106 2.83 -20.48 -11.50
C ALA A 106 2.26 -21.91 -11.67
N LYS A 107 2.71 -22.68 -12.67
CA LYS A 107 2.11 -23.98 -13.07
C LYS A 107 0.63 -23.86 -13.47
N LEU A 108 0.26 -22.74 -14.09
CA LEU A 108 -1.10 -22.39 -14.53
C LEU A 108 -1.16 -22.15 -16.05
N ILE A 109 -0.31 -22.84 -16.81
CA ILE A 109 -0.17 -22.64 -18.26
C ILE A 109 -1.47 -22.84 -19.03
N GLN A 110 -2.34 -23.75 -18.58
CA GLN A 110 -3.65 -24.02 -19.14
C GLN A 110 -4.59 -22.81 -19.09
N TYR A 111 -4.35 -21.83 -18.20
CA TYR A 111 -5.14 -20.60 -18.08
C TYR A 111 -4.55 -19.43 -18.86
N LYS A 112 -3.45 -19.62 -19.61
CA LYS A 112 -2.78 -18.54 -20.36
C LYS A 112 -3.73 -17.83 -21.33
N ASN A 113 -4.59 -18.57 -22.02
CA ASN A 113 -5.57 -17.98 -22.95
C ASN A 113 -6.63 -17.15 -22.21
N LEU A 114 -7.09 -17.63 -21.05
CA LEU A 114 -8.03 -16.89 -20.20
C LEU A 114 -7.42 -15.59 -19.67
N ILE A 115 -6.18 -15.64 -19.15
CA ILE A 115 -5.45 -14.45 -18.69
C ILE A 115 -5.33 -13.43 -19.84
N ASN A 116 -4.93 -13.88 -21.03
CA ASN A 116 -4.80 -12.99 -22.19
C ASN A 116 -6.14 -12.36 -22.58
N ALA A 117 -7.21 -13.17 -22.64
CA ALA A 117 -8.54 -12.70 -23.04
C ALA A 117 -9.09 -11.66 -22.05
N VAL A 118 -9.00 -11.93 -20.75
CA VAL A 118 -9.46 -11.01 -19.69
C VAL A 118 -8.68 -9.71 -19.73
N LEU A 119 -7.34 -9.75 -19.73
CA LEU A 119 -6.54 -8.53 -19.71
C LEU A 119 -6.70 -7.69 -20.98
N ARG A 120 -6.80 -8.32 -22.16
CA ARG A 120 -7.06 -7.61 -23.42
C ARG A 120 -8.46 -7.02 -23.49
N ARG A 121 -9.46 -7.70 -22.91
CA ARG A 121 -10.82 -7.18 -22.82
C ARG A 121 -10.85 -5.94 -21.93
N ILE A 122 -10.27 -6.02 -20.74
CA ILE A 122 -10.17 -4.91 -19.79
C ILE A 122 -9.42 -3.70 -20.38
N ASP A 123 -8.35 -3.94 -21.15
CA ASP A 123 -7.61 -2.88 -21.84
C ASP A 123 -8.43 -2.23 -22.97
N ARG A 124 -9.14 -3.04 -23.78
CA ARG A 124 -9.98 -2.55 -24.88
C ARG A 124 -11.22 -1.78 -24.38
N GLU A 125 -11.83 -2.25 -23.30
CA GLU A 125 -13.02 -1.66 -22.66
C GLU A 125 -12.60 -0.67 -21.55
N LYS A 126 -11.34 -0.23 -21.54
CA LYS A 126 -10.82 0.68 -20.53
C LYS A 126 -11.54 2.01 -20.60
N GLN A 127 -12.07 2.43 -19.46
CA GLN A 127 -12.65 3.75 -19.25
C GLN A 127 -12.11 4.35 -17.96
N ASP A 128 -12.25 5.67 -17.83
CA ASP A 128 -11.95 6.36 -16.58
C ASP A 128 -13.15 6.25 -15.64
N PHE A 129 -12.86 5.94 -14.38
CA PHE A 129 -13.87 5.81 -13.33
C PHE A 129 -13.69 6.93 -12.31
N PRO A 130 -14.80 7.47 -11.78
CA PRO A 130 -14.72 8.45 -10.72
C PRO A 130 -14.08 7.84 -9.45
N PRO A 131 -13.24 8.57 -8.70
CA PRO A 131 -12.58 8.06 -7.50
C PRO A 131 -13.54 7.43 -6.48
N GLU A 132 -14.75 7.98 -6.37
CA GLU A 132 -15.85 7.52 -5.52
C GLU A 132 -16.21 6.05 -5.81
N GLU A 133 -16.33 5.71 -7.10
CA GLU A 133 -16.67 4.36 -7.54
C GLU A 133 -15.52 3.39 -7.25
N ILE A 134 -14.29 3.79 -7.56
CA ILE A 134 -13.09 2.98 -7.27
C ILE A 134 -12.99 2.74 -5.77
N ALA A 135 -13.15 3.78 -4.96
CA ALA A 135 -13.10 3.73 -3.51
C ALA A 135 -14.15 2.79 -2.95
N ARG A 136 -15.43 2.94 -3.33
CA ARG A 136 -16.52 2.09 -2.84
C ARG A 136 -16.28 0.62 -3.11
N LYS A 137 -15.75 0.24 -4.28
CA LYS A 137 -15.44 -1.16 -4.58
C LYS A 137 -14.33 -1.75 -3.70
N ASN A 138 -13.48 -0.93 -3.09
CA ASN A 138 -12.39 -1.38 -2.23
C ASN A 138 -12.78 -1.51 -0.75
N ILE A 139 -13.92 -0.96 -0.34
CA ILE A 139 -14.38 -0.99 1.05
C ILE A 139 -15.57 -1.98 1.21
N PRO A 140 -15.46 -3.00 2.08
CA PRO A 140 -16.59 -3.88 2.39
C PRO A 140 -17.80 -3.11 2.91
N ASP A 141 -19.00 -3.52 2.53
CA ASP A 141 -20.24 -2.78 2.84
C ASP A 141 -20.43 -2.53 4.35
N TRP A 142 -20.19 -3.55 5.19
CA TRP A 142 -20.28 -3.40 6.64
C TRP A 142 -19.37 -2.30 7.21
N LEU A 143 -18.18 -2.12 6.63
CA LEU A 143 -17.21 -1.11 7.10
C LEU A 143 -17.63 0.28 6.63
N TYR A 144 -18.10 0.39 5.39
CA TYR A 144 -18.61 1.65 4.86
C TYR A 144 -19.85 2.12 5.63
N GLU A 145 -20.81 1.21 5.87
CA GLU A 145 -22.01 1.48 6.69
C GLU A 145 -21.63 1.93 8.12
N SER A 146 -20.61 1.31 8.72
CA SER A 146 -20.09 1.74 10.02
C SER A 146 -19.57 3.18 9.99
N TRP A 147 -18.91 3.61 8.91
CA TRP A 147 -18.44 4.99 8.77
C TRP A 147 -19.58 5.97 8.50
N VAL A 148 -20.55 5.59 7.67
CA VAL A 148 -21.75 6.40 7.42
C VAL A 148 -22.49 6.67 8.73
N ASN A 149 -22.69 5.64 9.56
CA ASN A 149 -23.35 5.78 10.85
C ASN A 149 -22.58 6.67 11.83
N ALA A 150 -21.25 6.69 11.75
CA ALA A 150 -20.41 7.46 12.68
C ALA A 150 -20.17 8.91 12.22
N TYR A 151 -20.05 9.14 10.91
CA TYR A 151 -19.53 10.39 10.34
C TYR A 151 -20.41 11.00 9.26
N GLY A 152 -21.48 10.33 8.81
CA GLY A 152 -22.29 10.72 7.66
C GLY A 152 -21.71 10.22 6.33
N GLU A 153 -22.54 10.27 5.28
CA GLU A 153 -22.22 9.68 3.97
C GLU A 153 -21.08 10.40 3.25
N GLU A 154 -21.09 11.73 3.24
CA GLU A 154 -20.05 12.56 2.61
C GLU A 154 -18.67 12.26 3.21
N THR A 155 -18.54 12.30 4.54
CA THR A 155 -17.26 12.01 5.21
C THR A 155 -16.84 10.55 5.07
N ALA A 156 -17.78 9.59 5.07
CA ALA A 156 -17.46 8.18 4.82
C ALA A 156 -16.87 7.97 3.42
N LEU A 157 -17.39 8.69 2.43
CA LEU A 157 -16.87 8.67 1.07
C LEU A 157 -15.48 9.29 0.98
N ASP A 158 -15.25 10.43 1.63
CA ASP A 158 -13.92 11.07 1.70
C ASP A 158 -12.87 10.16 2.35
N ILE A 159 -13.24 9.46 3.43
CA ILE A 159 -12.38 8.45 4.07
C ILE A 159 -12.05 7.35 3.05
N ALA A 160 -13.03 6.82 2.33
CA ALA A 160 -12.82 5.76 1.34
C ALA A 160 -11.90 6.23 0.19
N ILE A 161 -12.09 7.45 -0.32
CA ILE A 161 -11.22 8.06 -1.34
C ILE A 161 -9.79 8.25 -0.80
N GLY A 162 -9.66 8.65 0.47
CA GLY A 162 -8.36 8.77 1.14
C GLY A 162 -7.54 7.47 1.10
N HIS A 163 -8.19 6.32 1.22
CA HIS A 163 -7.53 5.01 1.16
C HIS A 163 -6.99 4.62 -0.23
N LEU A 164 -7.37 5.34 -1.30
CA LEU A 164 -6.81 5.14 -2.64
C LEU A 164 -5.42 5.78 -2.79
N LYS A 165 -5.08 6.73 -1.91
CA LYS A 165 -3.81 7.45 -1.95
C LYS A 165 -2.73 6.67 -1.20
N GLU A 166 -1.49 6.86 -1.61
CA GLU A 166 -0.37 6.40 -0.81
C GLU A 166 -0.24 7.28 0.43
N ALA A 167 -0.01 6.65 1.59
CA ALA A 167 0.19 7.40 2.81
C ALA A 167 1.52 8.17 2.71
N PRO A 168 1.53 9.47 3.05
CA PRO A 168 2.77 10.23 3.07
C PRO A 168 3.70 9.73 4.18
N LEU A 169 4.99 10.06 4.08
CA LEU A 169 5.92 9.81 5.16
C LEU A 169 5.85 10.95 6.17
N ASP A 170 5.36 10.65 7.36
CA ASP A 170 5.35 11.57 8.48
C ASP A 170 6.46 11.23 9.47
N ILE A 171 7.22 12.24 9.88
CA ILE A 171 8.27 12.12 10.87
C ILE A 171 8.04 13.06 12.06
N THR A 172 8.53 12.65 13.22
CA THR A 172 8.63 13.52 14.39
C THR A 172 10.10 13.84 14.66
N PRO A 173 10.51 15.11 14.60
CA PRO A 173 11.82 15.56 15.05
C PRO A 173 12.05 15.26 16.53
N LYS A 174 13.30 14.95 16.89
CA LYS A 174 13.70 14.77 18.30
C LYS A 174 13.51 16.03 19.14
N TYR A 175 13.83 17.18 18.56
CA TYR A 175 13.58 18.48 19.18
C TYR A 175 12.56 19.25 18.35
N ALA A 176 11.51 19.76 19.01
CA ALA A 176 10.36 20.35 18.32
C ALA A 176 10.71 21.59 17.49
N ASP A 177 11.73 22.35 17.91
CA ASP A 177 12.25 23.54 17.23
C ASP A 177 13.04 23.20 15.95
N GLU A 178 13.43 21.93 15.74
CA GLU A 178 14.10 21.49 14.52
C GLU A 178 13.13 21.16 13.35
N ALA A 179 11.81 21.24 13.55
CA ALA A 179 10.83 20.85 12.52
C ALA A 179 11.03 21.56 11.18
N VAL A 180 11.35 22.86 11.20
CA VAL A 180 11.61 23.66 9.98
C VAL A 180 12.90 23.21 9.29
N ILE A 181 13.92 22.82 10.06
CA ILE A 181 15.20 22.32 9.52
C ILE A 181 14.97 21.00 8.79
N TRP A 182 14.23 20.07 9.42
CA TRP A 182 13.92 18.77 8.83
C TRP A 182 12.97 18.87 7.63
N ALA A 183 11.98 19.77 7.68
CA ALA A 183 11.14 20.07 6.53
C ALA A 183 11.97 20.53 5.32
N LYS A 184 12.97 21.40 5.53
CA LYS A 184 13.86 21.82 4.44
C LYS A 184 14.75 20.67 3.93
N ARG A 185 15.32 19.87 4.83
CA ARG A 185 16.25 18.78 4.46
C ARG A 185 15.59 17.61 3.76
N LEU A 186 14.34 17.32 4.12
CA LEU A 186 13.57 16.19 3.61
C LEU A 186 12.51 16.62 2.60
N GLU A 187 12.57 17.85 2.08
CA GLU A 187 11.59 18.37 1.10
C GLU A 187 10.13 18.23 1.57
N GLY A 188 9.90 18.46 2.86
CA GLY A 188 8.63 18.31 3.54
C GLY A 188 7.97 19.61 3.96
N THR A 189 6.78 19.48 4.54
CA THR A 189 6.00 20.57 5.12
C THR A 189 5.79 20.32 6.62
N VAL A 190 5.97 21.35 7.44
CA VAL A 190 5.64 21.28 8.86
C VAL A 190 4.13 21.38 9.03
N LEU A 191 3.53 20.37 9.65
CA LEU A 191 2.12 20.37 10.01
C LEU A 191 1.89 21.17 11.29
N ALA A 192 0.63 21.56 11.56
CA ALA A 192 0.27 22.38 12.72
C ALA A 192 0.70 21.80 14.07
N ASN A 193 0.88 20.48 14.15
CA ASN A 193 1.33 19.80 15.35
C ASN A 193 2.87 19.68 15.44
N GLY A 194 3.66 20.15 14.46
CA GLY A 194 5.12 20.01 14.43
C GLY A 194 5.64 18.70 13.82
N THR A 195 4.75 17.79 13.38
CA THR A 195 5.14 16.69 12.49
C THR A 195 5.63 17.25 11.16
N VAL A 196 6.68 16.66 10.59
CA VAL A 196 7.12 16.98 9.23
C VAL A 196 6.57 15.91 8.29
N ARG A 197 5.74 16.34 7.34
CA ARG A 197 5.21 15.49 6.27
C ARG A 197 6.06 15.64 5.03
N THR A 198 6.60 14.54 4.52
CA THR A 198 7.42 14.53 3.31
C THR A 198 6.92 13.49 2.30
N GLU A 199 7.12 13.79 1.02
CA GLU A 199 6.90 12.87 -0.10
C GLU A 199 8.21 12.26 -0.62
N ILE A 200 9.33 12.49 0.09
CA ILE A 200 10.62 11.95 -0.31
C ILE A 200 10.56 10.42 -0.32
N GLY A 201 10.84 9.85 -1.49
CA GLY A 201 10.90 8.41 -1.68
C GLY A 201 12.30 7.88 -1.32
N GLY A 202 12.37 6.62 -0.91
CA GLY A 202 13.64 5.96 -0.65
C GLY A 202 13.56 4.98 0.51
N ARG A 203 14.73 4.47 0.90
CA ARG A 203 14.85 3.67 2.12
C ARG A 203 14.99 4.62 3.30
N ILE A 204 14.08 4.50 4.26
CA ILE A 204 14.03 5.36 5.44
C ILE A 204 15.37 5.33 6.17
N GLU A 205 16.03 4.17 6.21
CA GLU A 205 17.33 3.98 6.87
C GLU A 205 18.48 4.75 6.22
N GLU A 206 18.30 5.18 4.97
CA GLU A 206 19.28 5.94 4.19
C GLU A 206 18.98 7.45 4.20
N LEU A 207 17.86 7.88 4.77
CA LEU A 207 17.51 9.30 4.88
C LEU A 207 18.34 9.99 5.98
N ASP A 208 18.78 11.23 5.70
CA ASP A 208 19.56 12.03 6.64
C ASP A 208 18.82 12.20 7.97
N GLY A 209 19.52 12.03 9.08
CA GLY A 209 18.97 12.13 10.44
C GLY A 209 18.25 10.90 10.98
N TYR A 210 17.95 9.88 10.16
CA TYR A 210 17.33 8.66 10.68
C TYR A 210 18.31 7.85 11.54
N GLY A 211 19.49 7.54 10.97
CA GLY A 211 20.46 6.63 11.59
C GLY A 211 21.09 7.13 12.90
N ASN A 212 21.03 8.43 13.17
CA ASN A 212 21.52 9.04 14.42
C ASN A 212 20.38 9.42 15.39
N GLY A 213 19.13 9.12 15.05
CA GLY A 213 17.96 9.38 15.88
C GLY A 213 17.59 10.85 16.00
N SER A 214 17.93 11.69 15.02
CA SER A 214 17.48 13.09 14.98
C SER A 214 15.96 13.23 14.76
N TRP A 215 15.33 12.20 14.23
CA TRP A 215 13.88 12.06 14.10
C TRP A 215 13.51 10.58 14.01
N TRP A 216 12.22 10.26 14.15
CA TRP A 216 11.67 8.93 13.88
C TRP A 216 10.39 9.01 13.06
N VAL A 217 10.03 7.89 12.42
CA VAL A 217 8.78 7.79 11.65
C VAL A 217 7.60 7.71 12.61
N GLN A 218 6.65 8.61 12.44
CA GLN A 218 5.42 8.63 13.22
C GLN A 218 4.37 9.44 12.48
N ASP A 219 3.25 8.80 12.17
CA ASP A 219 2.07 9.43 11.59
C ASP A 219 1.64 10.68 12.38
N ALA A 220 1.20 11.72 11.68
CA ALA A 220 0.79 12.97 12.29
C ALA A 220 -0.29 12.77 13.38
N ALA A 221 -1.29 11.91 13.14
CA ALA A 221 -2.33 11.58 14.11
C ALA A 221 -1.73 10.87 15.33
N ALA A 222 -0.76 9.98 15.12
CA ALA A 222 -0.08 9.25 16.19
C ALA A 222 0.76 10.16 17.11
N SER A 223 1.06 11.40 16.70
CA SER A 223 1.78 12.38 17.52
C SER A 223 0.90 13.17 18.49
N HIS A 224 -0.43 13.20 18.26
CA HIS A 224 -1.35 14.02 19.06
C HIS A 224 -1.50 13.58 20.51
N PRO A 225 -1.65 12.28 20.84
CA PRO A 225 -1.96 11.86 22.21
C PRO A 225 -0.97 12.40 23.24
N VAL A 226 0.34 12.36 22.95
CA VAL A 226 1.37 12.86 23.86
C VAL A 226 1.29 14.37 24.04
N LYS A 227 1.06 15.12 22.95
CA LYS A 227 0.91 16.58 23.00
C LYS A 227 -0.32 17.02 23.81
N MET A 228 -1.35 16.18 23.87
CA MET A 228 -2.57 16.45 24.64
C MET A 228 -2.42 16.18 26.14
N LEU A 229 -1.37 15.49 26.59
CA LEU A 229 -1.13 15.23 28.02
C LEU A 229 -0.66 16.47 28.79
N GLY A 230 -0.19 17.52 28.10
CA GLY A 230 0.36 18.72 28.72
C GLY A 230 1.73 18.46 29.37
N ASP A 231 2.06 19.24 30.42
CA ASP A 231 3.33 19.06 31.14
C ASP A 231 3.29 17.82 32.04
N ILE A 232 4.14 16.86 31.69
CA ILE A 232 4.34 15.59 32.40
C ILE A 232 5.70 15.50 33.10
N LYS A 233 6.46 16.59 33.15
CA LYS A 233 7.78 16.62 33.78
C LYS A 233 7.70 16.20 35.25
N GLY A 234 8.56 15.25 35.63
CA GLY A 234 8.63 14.72 37.00
C GLY A 234 7.51 13.74 37.36
N LYS A 235 6.61 13.39 36.43
CA LYS A 235 5.56 12.39 36.64
C LYS A 235 6.03 11.00 36.22
N THR A 236 5.45 9.97 36.82
CA THR A 236 5.55 8.60 36.35
C THR A 236 4.47 8.36 35.28
N VAL A 237 4.88 7.99 34.07
CA VAL A 237 3.98 7.74 32.93
C VAL A 237 4.11 6.30 32.48
N LEU A 238 2.98 5.69 32.12
CA LEU A 238 2.91 4.33 31.58
C LEU A 238 2.42 4.36 30.13
N ASP A 239 3.24 3.85 29.21
CA ASP A 239 2.88 3.64 27.80
C ASP A 239 2.51 2.16 27.59
N LEU A 240 1.21 1.85 27.63
CA LEU A 240 0.70 0.51 27.38
C LEU A 240 0.66 0.24 25.87
N CYS A 241 1.12 -0.96 25.46
CA CYS A 241 1.28 -1.32 24.05
C CYS A 241 2.29 -0.43 23.30
N ALA A 242 3.39 -0.08 23.97
CA ALA A 242 4.39 0.87 23.50
C ALA A 242 5.02 0.52 22.14
N ALA A 243 5.17 -0.76 21.78
CA ALA A 243 5.85 -1.16 20.54
C ALA A 243 5.17 -0.54 19.30
N PRO A 244 5.92 0.05 18.34
CA PRO A 244 7.39 0.07 18.24
C PRO A 244 8.12 1.20 19.02
N GLY A 245 7.41 2.06 19.75
CA GLY A 245 8.02 2.99 20.73
C GLY A 245 7.92 4.47 20.40
N GLY A 246 7.32 4.86 19.28
CA GLY A 246 7.30 6.28 18.84
C GLY A 246 6.64 7.24 19.83
N LYS A 247 5.58 6.80 20.54
CA LYS A 247 4.95 7.61 21.61
C LYS A 247 5.79 7.63 22.88
N THR A 248 6.42 6.50 23.24
CA THR A 248 7.38 6.45 24.35
C THR A 248 8.53 7.42 24.12
N MET A 249 9.05 7.53 22.90
CA MET A 249 10.09 8.50 22.53
C MET A 249 9.60 9.94 22.64
N GLN A 250 8.34 10.23 22.33
CA GLN A 250 7.76 11.56 22.53
C GLN A 250 7.55 11.92 24.00
N LEU A 251 7.33 10.93 24.86
CA LEU A 251 7.12 11.12 26.29
C LEU A 251 8.44 11.40 27.05
N ALA A 252 9.58 10.99 26.48
CA ALA A 252 10.92 11.07 27.07
C ALA A 252 11.61 12.40 26.75
#